data_AF-A0AAD9XCZ6-F1
#
_entry.id   AF-A0AAD9XCZ6-F1
#
_cell.length_a   1.000
_cell.length_b   1.000
_cell.length_c   1.000
_cell.angle_alpha   90.00
_cell.angle_beta   90.00
_cell.angle_gamma   90.00
#
_symmetry.space_group_name_H-M   'P 1'
#
loop_
_entity.id
_entity.type
_entity.pdbx_description
1 polymer ?
#
loop_
_entity_poly.entity_id
_entity_poly.type
_entity_poly.pdbx_seq_one_letter_code
_entity_poly.pdbx_strand_id
1 'polypeptide(L)'
;MELIDYLATPSLLPLWITEEELQVYADKFQESGFTGPLNYYRAMDLCLCNAVHLSEILNDWNWELLAAWQGTKVKVHAKFIAGDKDIGFESTREYVTGDIVKQLVPNLEVVKSF
;
A
#
# COMPACT_ATOMS: atom_id res chain seq x y z
N MET A 1 23.16 2.57 10.31
CA MET A 1 22.05 1.62 10.21
C MET A 1 21.17 2.10 9.07
N GLU A 2 21.17 1.39 7.97
CA GLU A 2 20.33 1.65 6.80
C GLU A 2 19.01 0.88 6.92
N LEU A 3 17.99 1.28 6.16
CA LEU A 3 16.67 0.61 6.15
C LEU A 3 16.79 -0.90 5.87
N ILE A 4 17.74 -1.28 5.01
CA ILE A 4 17.97 -2.67 4.61
C ILE A 4 18.49 -3.54 5.76
N ASP A 5 19.13 -2.94 6.77
CA ASP A 5 19.68 -3.66 7.92
C ASP A 5 18.59 -4.27 8.81
N TYR A 6 17.34 -3.82 8.67
CA TYR A 6 16.18 -4.34 9.40
C TYR A 6 15.41 -5.42 8.62
N LEU A 7 15.76 -5.66 7.36
CA LEU A 7 15.11 -6.69 6.54
C LEU A 7 15.80 -8.03 6.74
N ALA A 8 15.01 -9.08 6.95
CA ALA A 8 15.55 -10.44 7.02
C ALA A 8 16.02 -10.86 5.61
N THR A 9 17.29 -11.27 5.50
CA THR A 9 17.85 -11.85 4.27
C THR A 9 17.93 -13.36 4.43
N PRO A 10 16.91 -14.13 3.98
CA PRO A 10 16.94 -15.59 4.08
C PRO A 10 18.08 -16.17 3.24
N SER A 11 18.65 -17.29 3.69
CA SER A 11 19.73 -17.98 2.99
C SER A 11 19.27 -18.82 1.78
N LEU A 12 17.96 -18.99 1.61
CA LEU A 12 17.33 -19.74 0.53
C LEU A 12 16.17 -18.93 -0.04
N LEU A 13 15.95 -19.06 -1.35
CA LEU A 13 14.79 -18.47 -2.02
C LEU A 13 13.48 -19.13 -1.54
N PRO A 14 12.40 -18.35 -1.41
CA PRO A 14 11.06 -18.90 -1.25
C PRO A 14 10.68 -19.81 -2.43
N LEU A 15 9.88 -20.84 -2.17
CA LEU A 15 9.48 -21.83 -3.20
C LEU A 15 8.64 -21.25 -4.36
N TRP A 16 8.13 -20.03 -4.24
CA TRP A 16 7.26 -19.40 -5.22
C TRP A 16 8.01 -18.53 -6.23
N ILE A 17 9.33 -18.35 -6.09
CA ILE A 17 10.16 -17.53 -6.99
C ILE A 17 11.48 -18.23 -7.31
N THR A 18 11.88 -18.22 -8.57
CA THR A 18 13.18 -18.76 -9.00
C THR A 18 14.28 -17.69 -9.05
N GLU A 19 15.54 -18.13 -9.13
CA GLU A 19 16.68 -17.21 -9.25
C GLU A 19 16.62 -16.40 -10.55
N GLU A 20 16.19 -17.04 -11.65
CA GLU A 20 16.06 -16.38 -12.95
C GLU A 20 15.00 -15.28 -12.90
N GLU A 21 13.88 -15.51 -12.23
CA GLU A 21 12.83 -14.51 -12.03
C GLU A 21 13.35 -13.35 -11.18
N LEU A 22 14.08 -13.63 -10.10
CA LEU A 22 14.67 -12.60 -9.26
C LEU A 22 15.70 -11.74 -10.03
N GLN A 23 16.52 -12.38 -10.86
CA GLN A 23 17.52 -11.69 -11.67
C GLN A 23 16.88 -10.70 -12.65
N VAL A 24 15.72 -11.03 -13.22
CA VAL A 24 14.98 -10.10 -14.09
C VAL A 24 14.63 -8.79 -13.36
N TYR A 25 14.20 -8.87 -12.09
CA TYR A 25 13.93 -7.67 -11.29
C TYR A 25 15.22 -6.92 -10.97
N ALA A 26 16.29 -7.62 -10.58
CA ALA A 26 17.57 -7.02 -10.27
C ALA A 26 18.13 -6.22 -11.46
N ASP A 27 18.13 -6.81 -12.65
CA ASP A 27 18.61 -6.17 -13.88
C ASP A 27 17.79 -4.90 -14.20
N LYS A 28 16.46 -4.97 -14.02
CA LYS A 28 15.58 -3.83 -14.25
C LYS A 28 15.85 -2.67 -13.31
N PHE A 29 16.02 -2.94 -12.01
CA PHE A 29 16.34 -1.89 -11.04
C PHE A 29 17.78 -1.38 -11.16
N GLN A 30 18.71 -2.20 -11.63
CA GLN A 30 20.06 -1.76 -11.94
C GLN A 30 20.07 -0.78 -13.13
N GLU A 31 19.23 -1.02 -14.14
CA GLU A 31 19.07 -0.14 -15.31
C GLU A 31 18.32 1.16 -14.95
N SER A 32 17.16 1.06 -14.28
CA SER A 32 16.29 2.22 -14.03
C SER A 32 16.62 3.01 -12.76
N GLY A 33 17.33 2.39 -11.82
CA GLY A 33 17.42 2.87 -10.44
C GLY A 33 16.06 2.85 -9.71
N PHE A 34 16.04 3.39 -8.48
CA PHE A 34 14.88 3.38 -7.59
C PHE A 34 14.12 4.72 -7.52
N THR A 35 14.61 5.78 -8.19
CA THR A 35 14.04 7.13 -8.07
C THR A 35 12.57 7.20 -8.49
N GLY A 36 12.20 6.57 -9.62
CA GLY A 36 10.83 6.56 -10.12
C GLY A 36 9.85 5.92 -9.13
N PRO A 37 10.07 4.66 -8.71
CA PRO A 37 9.25 3.98 -7.71
C PRO A 37 9.17 4.74 -6.37
N LEU A 38 10.29 5.30 -5.89
CA LEU A 38 10.30 6.05 -4.63
C LEU A 38 9.57 7.41 -4.73
N ASN A 39 9.44 7.99 -5.92
CA ASN A 39 8.69 9.23 -6.10
C ASN A 39 7.19 9.07 -5.83
N TYR A 40 6.62 7.86 -5.93
CA TYR A 40 5.22 7.63 -5.54
C TYR A 40 4.99 7.90 -4.05
N TYR A 41 5.91 7.48 -3.20
CA TYR A 41 5.85 7.74 -1.76
C TYR A 41 6.08 9.22 -1.43
N ARG A 42 6.98 9.89 -2.16
CA ARG A 42 7.20 11.35 -2.01
C ARG A 42 5.99 12.18 -2.40
N ALA A 43 5.20 11.69 -3.36
CA ALA A 43 3.97 12.33 -3.80
C ALA A 43 2.75 11.89 -2.97
N MET A 44 2.91 11.00 -1.99
CA MET A 44 1.79 10.48 -1.21
C MET A 44 1.16 11.59 -0.34
N ASP A 45 1.99 12.49 0.20
CA ASP A 45 1.55 13.65 0.98
C ASP A 45 0.67 14.61 0.16
N LEU A 46 0.86 14.68 -1.18
CA LEU A 46 0.04 15.49 -2.10
C LEU A 46 -1.36 14.91 -2.36
N CYS A 47 -1.52 13.59 -2.18
CA CYS A 47 -2.70 12.85 -2.61
C CYS A 47 -3.59 12.41 -1.43
N LEU A 48 -3.03 12.16 -0.25
CA LEU A 48 -3.80 11.60 0.87
C LEU A 48 -4.67 12.67 1.55
N CYS A 49 -5.97 12.62 1.30
CA CYS A 49 -6.96 13.15 2.22
C CYS A 49 -7.21 12.10 3.31
N ASN A 50 -6.81 12.40 4.55
CA ASN A 50 -7.17 11.76 5.84
C ASN A 50 -5.95 11.38 6.69
N ALA A 51 -5.38 12.37 7.37
CA ALA A 51 -4.93 12.20 8.74
C ALA A 51 -5.72 13.17 9.64
N VAL A 52 -7.04 12.95 9.78
CA VAL A 52 -7.93 13.75 10.65
C VAL A 52 -7.70 13.45 12.15
N HIS A 53 -6.44 13.18 12.53
CA HIS A 53 -6.02 13.11 13.93
C HIS A 53 -4.56 13.54 14.19
N LEU A 54 -3.83 13.97 13.16
CA LEU A 54 -2.48 14.55 13.32
C LEU A 54 -2.47 16.07 13.10
N SER A 55 -3.65 16.68 12.94
CA SER A 55 -3.83 18.13 12.67
C SER A 55 -3.31 19.05 13.77
N GLU A 56 -2.85 18.53 14.91
CA GLU A 56 -2.28 19.32 15.99
C GLU A 56 -0.74 19.34 16.00
N ILE A 57 -0.05 18.51 15.21
CA ILE A 57 1.43 18.39 15.26
C ILE A 57 2.11 18.75 13.95
N LEU A 58 1.45 18.58 12.80
CA LEU A 58 2.04 18.90 11.50
C LEU A 58 1.10 19.81 10.70
N ASN A 59 1.62 20.98 10.32
CA ASN A 59 1.02 21.85 9.29
C ASN A 59 1.12 21.13 7.93
N ASP A 60 0.27 20.13 7.67
CA ASP A 60 0.24 19.46 6.37
C ASP A 60 -0.63 20.24 5.38
N TRP A 61 0.03 21.15 4.67
CA TRP A 61 -0.50 21.91 3.54
C TRP A 61 -0.23 21.21 2.21
N ASN A 62 -0.81 20.04 1.95
CA ASN A 62 -0.74 19.44 0.61
C ASN A 62 -1.93 18.51 0.27
N TRP A 63 -3.17 19.01 0.45
CA TRP A 63 -4.40 18.23 0.29
C TRP A 63 -5.12 18.44 -1.06
N GLU A 64 -4.41 18.73 -2.14
CA GLU A 64 -5.02 19.42 -3.28
C GLU A 64 -5.76 18.50 -4.25
N LEU A 65 -5.23 17.30 -4.52
CA LEU A 65 -5.65 16.56 -5.71
C LEU A 65 -6.88 15.67 -5.50
N LEU A 66 -7.06 15.07 -4.31
CA LEU A 66 -8.17 14.14 -4.07
C LEU A 66 -9.30 14.72 -3.20
N ALA A 67 -9.19 15.98 -2.76
CA ALA A 67 -10.17 16.61 -1.88
C ALA A 67 -11.60 16.61 -2.45
N ALA A 68 -11.75 16.81 -3.76
CA ALA A 68 -13.06 16.79 -4.42
C ALA A 68 -13.77 15.42 -4.37
N TRP A 69 -13.03 14.34 -4.07
CA TRP A 69 -13.55 12.98 -3.97
C TRP A 69 -13.75 12.51 -2.53
N GLN A 70 -13.51 13.37 -1.53
CA GLN A 70 -13.69 13.03 -0.13
C GLN A 70 -15.13 12.56 0.15
N GLY A 71 -15.26 11.39 0.77
CA GLY A 71 -16.56 10.78 1.10
C GLY A 71 -17.36 10.26 -0.11
N THR A 72 -16.82 10.37 -1.33
CA THR A 72 -17.46 9.79 -2.51
C THR A 72 -17.36 8.27 -2.48
N LYS A 73 -18.38 7.60 -3.00
CA LYS A 73 -18.45 6.13 -3.01
C LYS A 73 -17.89 5.54 -4.30
N VAL A 74 -17.06 4.51 -4.17
CA VAL A 74 -16.64 3.68 -5.30
C VAL A 74 -17.77 2.70 -5.62
N LYS A 75 -18.42 2.90 -6.77
CA LYS A 75 -19.62 2.11 -7.16
C LYS A 75 -19.31 0.85 -7.97
N VAL A 76 -18.08 0.75 -8.50
CA VAL A 76 -17.64 -0.43 -9.26
C VAL A 76 -17.64 -1.65 -8.36
N HIS A 77 -18.02 -2.81 -8.90
CA HIS A 77 -17.92 -4.07 -8.18
C HIS A 77 -16.44 -4.42 -7.99
N ALA A 78 -16.01 -4.56 -6.74
CA ALA A 78 -14.61 -4.70 -6.38
C ALA A 78 -14.41 -5.95 -5.52
N LYS A 79 -13.23 -6.57 -5.64
CA LYS A 79 -12.82 -7.70 -4.81
C LYS A 79 -11.48 -7.38 -4.16
N PHE A 80 -11.44 -7.37 -2.83
CA PHE A 80 -10.21 -7.21 -2.07
C PHE A 80 -9.69 -8.59 -1.65
N ILE A 81 -8.43 -8.87 -1.99
CA ILE A 81 -7.74 -10.13 -1.72
C ILE A 81 -6.43 -9.78 -1.02
N ALA A 82 -6.22 -10.35 0.16
CA ALA A 82 -4.98 -10.18 0.92
C ALA A 82 -4.56 -11.52 1.54
N GLY A 83 -3.25 -11.71 1.70
CA GLY A 83 -2.67 -12.82 2.45
C GLY A 83 -2.72 -12.58 3.96
N ASP A 84 -2.79 -13.66 4.73
CA ASP A 84 -2.87 -13.62 6.20
C ASP A 84 -1.63 -12.99 6.87
N LYS A 85 -0.45 -13.10 6.22
CA LYS A 85 0.85 -12.59 6.67
C LYS A 85 1.24 -11.23 6.08
N ASP A 86 0.36 -10.58 5.33
CA ASP A 86 0.63 -9.25 4.78
C ASP A 86 0.61 -8.18 5.89
N ILE A 87 1.69 -7.42 6.04
CA ILE A 87 1.84 -6.39 7.08
C ILE A 87 0.87 -5.21 6.90
N GLY A 88 0.51 -4.89 5.65
CA GLY A 88 -0.46 -3.85 5.33
C GLY A 88 -1.87 -4.30 5.67
N PHE A 89 -2.20 -5.56 5.42
CA PHE A 89 -3.46 -6.14 5.85
C PHE A 89 -3.57 -6.25 7.37
N GLU A 90 -2.51 -6.68 8.07
CA GLU A 90 -2.52 -6.74 9.54
C GLU A 90 -2.85 -5.37 10.15
N SER A 91 -2.20 -4.30 9.66
CA SER A 91 -2.42 -2.94 10.17
C SER A 91 -3.78 -2.32 9.77
N THR A 92 -4.41 -2.79 8.69
CA THR A 92 -5.69 -2.26 8.18
C THR A 92 -6.86 -3.23 8.36
N ARG A 93 -6.66 -4.36 9.04
CA ARG A 93 -7.62 -5.47 9.15
C ARG A 93 -8.98 -5.00 9.66
N GLU A 94 -9.01 -4.20 10.72
CA GLU A 94 -10.25 -3.67 11.31
C GLU A 94 -11.03 -2.80 10.32
N TYR A 95 -10.32 -1.99 9.53
CA TYR A 95 -10.94 -1.15 8.51
C TYR A 95 -11.52 -1.98 7.35
N VAL A 96 -10.74 -2.93 6.82
CA VAL A 96 -11.14 -3.78 5.68
C VAL A 96 -12.27 -4.74 6.04
N THR A 97 -12.29 -5.26 7.28
CA THR A 97 -13.34 -6.19 7.72
C THR A 97 -14.53 -5.50 8.38
N GLY A 98 -14.37 -4.23 8.76
CA GLY A 98 -15.41 -3.41 9.37
C GLY A 98 -16.42 -2.84 8.36
N ASP A 99 -17.36 -2.05 8.88
CA ASP A 99 -18.43 -1.48 8.06
C ASP A 99 -18.04 -0.18 7.36
N ILE A 100 -16.97 0.49 7.79
CA ILE A 100 -16.51 1.76 7.21
C ILE A 100 -16.17 1.58 5.73
N VAL A 101 -15.39 0.55 5.39
CA VAL A 101 -15.02 0.28 4.00
C VAL A 101 -16.25 -0.03 3.13
N LYS A 102 -17.28 -0.69 3.68
CA LYS A 102 -18.53 -0.98 2.97
C LYS A 102 -19.37 0.27 2.72
N GLN A 103 -19.28 1.28 3.60
CA GLN A 103 -19.95 2.56 3.38
C GLN A 103 -19.34 3.32 2.20
N LEU A 104 -18.01 3.21 2.01
CA LEU A 104 -17.25 3.85 0.94
C LEU A 104 -17.24 3.02 -0.36
N VAL A 105 -17.26 1.69 -0.26
CA VAL A 105 -17.27 0.75 -1.38
C VAL A 105 -18.41 -0.27 -1.18
N PRO A 106 -19.67 0.10 -1.50
CA PRO A 106 -20.84 -0.73 -1.19
C PRO A 106 -20.85 -2.11 -1.86
N ASN A 107 -20.18 -2.23 -3.01
CA ASN A 107 -20.14 -3.44 -3.82
C ASN A 107 -18.83 -4.21 -3.65
N LEU A 108 -18.20 -4.09 -2.48
CA LEU A 108 -16.93 -4.76 -2.15
C LEU A 108 -17.16 -6.19 -1.64
N GLU A 109 -16.49 -7.15 -2.28
CA GLU A 109 -16.29 -8.50 -1.76
C GLU A 109 -14.90 -8.59 -1.12
N VAL A 110 -14.82 -9.09 0.12
CA VAL A 110 -13.54 -9.34 0.79
C VAL A 110 -13.29 -10.84 0.82
N VAL A 111 -12.25 -11.28 0.13
CA VAL A 111 -11.80 -12.67 0.15
C VAL A 111 -10.59 -12.77 1.05
N LYS A 112 -10.71 -13.54 2.13
CA LYS A 112 -9.55 -13.95 2.93
C LYS A 112 -8.84 -15.03 2.14
N SER A 113 -7.67 -14.72 1.60
CA SER A 113 -6.81 -15.72 0.97
C SER A 113 -5.93 -16.38 2.03
N PHE A 114 -5.78 -17.69 1.87
CA PHE A 114 -5.19 -18.72 2.73
C PHE A 114 -3.80 -18.40 3.27
#